data_AF-A0A370XDT1-F1
#
_entry.id   AF-A0A370XDT1-F1
#
_cell.length_a   1.000
_cell.length_b   1.000
_cell.length_c   1.000
_cell.angle_alpha   90.00
_cell.angle_beta   90.00
_cell.angle_gamma   90.00
#
_symmetry.space_group_name_H-M   'P 1'
#
loop_
_entity.id
_entity.type
_entity.pdbx_description
1 polymer ?
#
loop_
_entity_poly.entity_id
_entity_poly.type
_entity_poly.pdbx_seq_one_letter_code
_entity_poly.pdbx_strand_id
1 'polypeptide(L)' 'MSTHEQRLTELEVRLAFIDEAVQGLVAADAEQSMRIAALERLVRDLRSELASVRTGQGHNPHSEPPPPHY' A
#
# COMPACT_ATOMS: atom_id res chain seq x y z
N MET A 1 40.92 -20.62 26.37
CA MET A 1 40.50 -19.47 25.55
C MET A 1 40.71 -18.21 26.35
N SER A 2 41.20 -17.14 25.72
CA SER A 2 41.37 -15.84 26.38
C SER A 2 40.01 -15.14 26.56
N THR A 3 39.88 -14.26 27.55
CA THR A 3 38.65 -13.46 27.75
C THR A 3 38.28 -12.63 26.51
N HIS A 4 39.27 -12.25 25.69
CA HIS A 4 39.03 -11.49 24.46
C HIS A 4 38.42 -12.36 23.36
N GLU A 5 38.88 -13.61 23.21
CA GLU A 5 38.29 -14.57 22.27
C GLU A 5 36.82 -14.85 22.63
N GLN A 6 36.51 -15.03 23.91
CA GLN A 6 35.14 -15.29 24.35
C GLN A 6 34.20 -14.11 24.05
N ARG A 7 34.67 -12.87 24.27
CA ARG A 7 33.90 -11.66 23.93
C ARG A 7 33.73 -11.49 22.43
N LEU A 8 34.73 -11.84 21.64
CA LEU A 8 34.64 -11.79 20.18
C LEU A 8 33.59 -12.78 19.67
N THR A 9 33.62 -14.04 20.13
CA THR A 9 32.62 -15.05 19.78
C THR A 9 31.21 -14.62 20.16
N GLU A 10 31.02 -14.01 21.35
CA GLU A 10 29.72 -13.49 21.75
C GLU A 10 29.23 -12.37 20.82
N LEU A 11 30.12 -11.46 20.41
CA LEU A 11 29.77 -10.39 19.47
C LEU A 11 29.42 -10.94 18.08
N GLU A 12 30.14 -11.95 17.59
CA GLU A 12 29.85 -12.61 16.32
C GLU A 12 28.46 -13.25 16.32
N VAL A 13 28.11 -13.95 17.41
CA VAL A 13 26.77 -14.53 17.57
C VAL A 13 25.69 -13.43 17.60
N ARG A 14 25.90 -12.36 18.38
CA ARG A 14 24.96 -11.24 18.43
C ARG A 14 24.81 -10.55 17.07
N LEU A 15 25.90 -10.40 16.32
CA LEU A 15 25.86 -9.80 15.00
C LEU A 15 25.04 -10.66 14.03
N ALA A 16 25.24 -11.98 14.03
CA ALA A 16 24.45 -12.88 13.20
C ALA A 16 22.94 -12.78 13.48
N PHE A 17 22.54 -12.66 14.76
CA PHE A 17 21.14 -12.43 15.12
C PHE A 17 20.61 -11.07 14.65
N ILE A 18 21.42 -10.02 14.73
CA ILE A 18 21.04 -8.69 14.24
C ILE A 18 20.86 -8.72 12.72
N ASP A 19 21.76 -9.38 12.00
CA ASP A 19 21.67 -9.51 10.54
C ASP A 19 20.39 -10.26 10.13
N GLU A 20 20.06 -11.35 10.81
CA GLU A 20 18.79 -12.07 10.58
C GLU A 20 17.57 -11.19 10.89
N ALA A 21 17.59 -10.46 12.01
CA ALA A 21 16.49 -9.56 12.38
C ALA A 21 16.31 -8.43 11.35
N VAL A 22 17.40 -7.85 10.85
CA VAL A 22 17.38 -6.81 9.81
C VAL A 22 16.81 -7.37 8.51
N GLN A 23 17.21 -8.57 8.09
CA GLN A 23 16.65 -9.22 6.91
C GLN A 23 15.14 -9.47 7.07
N GLY A 24 14.70 -9.92 8.25
CA GLY A 24 13.29 -10.09 8.57
C GLY A 24 12.50 -8.78 8.48
N LEU A 25 13.06 -7.67 8.98
CA LEU A 25 12.44 -6.34 8.87
C LEU A 25 12.32 -5.87 7.43
N VAL A 26 13.36 -6.05 6.61
CA VAL A 26 13.35 -5.69 5.18
C VAL A 26 12.26 -6.48 4.43
N ALA A 27 12.12 -7.77 4.70
CA ALA A 27 11.08 -8.59 4.09
C ALA A 27 9.67 -8.10 4.49
N ALA A 28 9.46 -7.81 5.77
CA ALA A 28 8.18 -7.29 6.26
C ALA A 28 7.83 -5.92 5.68
N ASP A 29 8.82 -5.02 5.55
CA ASP A 29 8.63 -3.69 4.94
C ASP A 29 8.24 -3.78 3.46
N ALA A 30 8.87 -4.70 2.70
CA ALA A 30 8.52 -4.93 1.32
C ALA A 30 7.07 -5.46 1.17
N GLU A 31 6.66 -6.41 2.02
CA GLU A 31 5.29 -6.93 2.04
C GLU A 31 4.27 -5.83 2.36
N GLN A 32 4.56 -5.00 3.37
CA GLN A 32 3.72 -3.88 3.76
C GLN A 32 3.60 -2.85 2.64
N SER A 33 4.72 -2.49 2.00
CA SER A 33 4.74 -1.57 0.86
C SER A 33 3.87 -2.05 -0.29
N MET A 34 3.96 -3.33 -0.65
CA MET A 34 3.10 -3.95 -1.66
C MET A 34 1.61 -3.89 -1.28
N ARG A 35 1.29 -4.19 -0.01
CA ARG A 35 -0.08 -4.16 0.49
C ARG A 35 -0.66 -2.74 0.48
N ILE A 36 0.13 -1.74 0.86
CA ILE A 36 -0.29 -0.33 0.82
C ILE A 36 -0.58 0.08 -0.63
N ALA A 37 0.32 -0.21 -1.57
CA ALA A 37 0.11 0.11 -2.99
C ALA A 37 -1.17 -0.53 -3.55
N ALA A 38 -1.48 -1.78 -3.15
CA ALA A 38 -2.72 -2.45 -3.53
C ALA A 38 -3.96 -1.76 -2.93
N LEU A 39 -3.93 -1.39 -1.65
CA LEU A 39 -5.02 -0.69 -0.99
C LEU A 39 -5.26 0.70 -1.59
N GLU A 40 -4.20 1.45 -1.88
CA GLU A 40 -4.32 2.75 -2.55
C GLU A 40 -4.98 2.63 -3.93
N ARG A 41 -4.65 1.58 -4.69
CA ARG A 41 -5.30 1.30 -5.97
C ARG A 41 -6.79 1.02 -5.78
N LEU A 42 -7.16 0.14 -4.85
CA LEU A 42 -8.56 -0.17 -4.56
C LEU A 42 -9.35 1.08 -4.15
N VAL A 43 -8.77 1.96 -3.33
CA VAL A 43 -9.41 3.22 -2.95
C VAL A 43 -9.62 4.14 -4.15
N ARG A 44 -8.65 4.24 -5.07
CA ARG A 44 -8.82 5.03 -6.31
C ARG A 44 -9.93 4.44 -7.19
N ASP A 45 -9.95 3.13 -7.36
CA ASP A 45 -10.96 2.43 -8.17
C ASP A 45 -12.37 2.65 -7.59
N LEU A 46 -12.55 2.47 -6.28
CA LEU A 46 -13.83 2.77 -5.59
C LEU A 46 -14.27 4.22 -5.73
N ARG A 47 -13.33 5.18 -5.66
CA ARG A 47 -13.65 6.60 -5.88
C ARG A 47 -14.12 6.86 -7.32
N SER A 48 -13.52 6.18 -8.29
CA SER A 48 -13.93 6.26 -9.70
C SER A 48 -15.33 5.68 -9.91
N GLU A 49 -15.63 4.53 -9.30
CA GLU A 49 -16.96 3.91 -9.34
C GLU A 49 -18.03 4.81 -8.69
N LEU A 50 -17.74 5.40 -7.54
CA LEU A 50 -18.68 6.33 -6.90
C LEU A 50 -18.93 7.59 -7.75
N ALA A 51 -17.90 8.11 -8.42
CA ALA A 51 -18.05 9.24 -9.32
C ALA A 51 -18.94 8.88 -10.53
N SER A 52 -18.76 7.69 -11.11
CA SER A 52 -19.57 7.23 -12.25
C SER A 52 -21.04 7.07 -11.87
N VAL A 53 -21.33 6.47 -10.71
CA VAL A 53 -22.71 6.36 -10.18
C VAL A 53 -23.35 7.73 -10.01
N ARG A 54 -22.63 8.71 -9.45
CA ARG A 54 -23.14 10.08 -9.29
C ARG A 54 -23.46 10.75 -10.62
N THR A 55 -22.63 10.56 -11.64
CA THR A 55 -22.91 11.11 -12.98
C THR A 55 -24.09 10.42 -13.67
N GLY A 56 -24.28 9.11 -13.43
CA GLY A 56 -25.40 8.35 -13.97
C GLY A 56 -26.76 8.76 -13.39
N GLN A 57 -26.80 9.28 -12.16
CA GLN A 57 -28.02 9.79 -11.52
C GLN A 57 -28.36 11.25 -11.86
N GLY A 58 -27.44 12.00 -12.50
CA GLY A 58 -27.58 13.43 -12.75
C GLY A 58 -28.32 13.84 -14.03
N HIS A 59 -28.58 12.91 -14.96
CA HIS A 59 -29.31 13.20 -16.19
C HIS A 59 -30.80 12.92 -15.99
N ASN A 60 -31.57 13.95 -15.63
CA ASN A 60 -33.02 13.89 -15.74
C ASN A 60 -33.42 14.18 -17.20
N PRO A 61 -33.90 13.20 -17.99
CA PRO A 61 -34.29 13.41 -19.40
C PRO A 61 -35.49 14.35 -19.56
N HIS A 62 -36.15 14.76 -18.47
CA HIS A 62 -37.22 15.77 -18.49
C HIS A 62 -36.72 17.22 -18.48
N SER A 63 -35.40 17.45 -18.45
CA SER A 63 -34.79 18.79 -18.43
C SER A 63 -34.41 19.32 -19.82
N GLU A 64 -34.76 18.61 -20.89
CA GLU A 64 -34.47 19.05 -22.26
C GLU A 64 -35.45 20.15 -22.69
N PRO A 65 -34.98 21.32 -23.16
CA PRO A 65 -35.87 22.34 -23.71
C PRO A 65 -36.60 21.77 -24.94
N PRO A 66 -37.89 22.07 -25.13
CA PRO A 66 -38.63 21.59 -26.29
C PRO A 66 -37.95 22.06 -27.59
N PRO A 67 -37.97 21.25 -28.67
CA PRO A 67 -37.29 21.58 -29.92
C PRO A 67 -37.77 22.91 -30.50
N PRO A 68 -36.87 23.73 -31.08
CA PRO A 68 -37.26 24.95 -31.76
C PRO A 68 -38.18 24.64 -32.94
N HIS A 69 -39.35 25.26 -32.97
CA HIS A 69 -40.23 25.24 -34.13
C HIS A 69 -39.68 26.23 -35.17
N TYR A 70 -39.17 25.70 -36.29
CA TYR A 70 -38.82 26.45 -37.50
C TYR A 70 -40.00 26.49 -38.48
#